data_AF-A0A1F9N8Y5-F1
#
_entry.id   AF-A0A1F9N8Y5-F1
#
_cell.length_a   1.000
_cell.length_b   1.000
_cell.length_c   1.000
_cell.angle_alpha   90.00
_cell.angle_beta   90.00
_cell.angle_gamma   90.00
#
_symmetry.space_group_name_H-M   'P 1'
#
loop_
_entity.id
_entity.type
_entity.pdbx_description
1 polymer ?
#
loop_
_entity_poly.entity_id
_entity_poly.type
_entity_poly.pdbx_seq_one_letter_code
_entity_poly.pdbx_strand_id
1 'polypeptide(L)'
;MLEINRCLPLLFVASLACNNRQAAWEVKPAPPAKPIARKLVAPTIAELQTEAEESWQNRGERASLERAIELWQGLVAAEDAAGLAQLSRAYFLLAESFLTPAGEKSKRLATYEKGITSAEQAMLAVSAEFSNRVNAGEALEAALPAIPVEGQAALFWYASNLGRFITADMTTAAMYKSRIETVMQRVLELDPTFFHAAPHRFMGAFRAEAPAFLGGNLKASKEHFETALQLAPDCLETKLLYAELYATRAKDSQLYNRLLTEIVAADPKAIADLVPEQRMAQDRAQALLDGAPESEAIAFDASDAKTAKEN
;
A
#
# COMPACT_ATOMS: atom_id res chain seq x y z
N MET A 1 5.78 -11.67 -50.33
CA MET A 1 4.41 -11.20 -50.08
C MET A 1 4.20 -11.16 -48.59
N LEU A 2 4.01 -9.95 -48.05
CA LEU A 2 3.70 -9.67 -46.66
C LEU A 2 2.31 -10.23 -46.32
N GLU A 3 2.18 -10.92 -45.20
CA GLU A 3 0.97 -10.78 -44.37
C GLU A 3 1.38 -10.45 -42.93
N ILE A 4 1.04 -9.23 -42.55
CA ILE A 4 1.17 -8.65 -41.22
C ILE A 4 0.00 -9.21 -40.40
N ASN A 5 0.26 -10.17 -39.51
CA ASN A 5 -0.75 -10.62 -38.56
C ASN A 5 -0.72 -9.71 -37.32
N ARG A 6 -1.80 -8.96 -37.18
CA ARG A 6 -2.02 -7.89 -36.19
C ARG A 6 -1.95 -8.44 -34.77
N CYS A 7 -1.04 -7.89 -33.95
CA CYS A 7 -1.15 -7.92 -32.50
C CYS A 7 -2.51 -7.32 -32.11
N LEU A 8 -3.36 -8.11 -31.46
CA LEU A 8 -4.53 -7.62 -30.76
C LEU A 8 -4.01 -6.88 -29.51
N PRO A 9 -4.19 -5.56 -29.37
CA PRO A 9 -3.78 -4.89 -28.15
C PRO A 9 -4.72 -5.37 -27.06
N LEU A 10 -4.18 -5.95 -25.97
CA LEU A 10 -4.86 -5.89 -24.68
C LEU A 10 -5.07 -4.40 -24.41
N LEU A 11 -6.28 -3.92 -24.64
CA LEU A 11 -6.72 -2.61 -24.19
C LEU A 11 -6.84 -2.68 -22.67
N PHE A 12 -5.70 -2.60 -21.98
CA PHE A 12 -5.66 -1.90 -20.71
C PHE A 12 -6.04 -0.46 -21.05
N VAL A 13 -7.31 -0.11 -20.81
CA VAL A 13 -7.69 1.29 -20.74
C VAL A 13 -6.98 1.82 -19.51
N ALA A 14 -5.74 2.29 -19.69
CA ALA A 14 -5.08 3.15 -18.74
C ALA A 14 -5.86 4.47 -18.78
N SER A 15 -6.93 4.55 -18.00
CA SER A 15 -7.54 5.83 -17.65
C SER A 15 -6.56 6.54 -16.72
N LEU A 16 -5.52 7.13 -17.30
CA LEU A 16 -4.70 8.17 -16.68
C LEU A 16 -5.56 9.43 -16.55
N ALA A 17 -6.55 9.36 -15.67
CA ALA A 17 -7.25 10.50 -15.14
C ALA A 17 -7.26 10.28 -13.63
N CYS A 18 -6.42 11.03 -12.91
CA CYS A 18 -6.26 10.94 -11.45
C CYS A 18 -7.58 11.07 -10.66
N ASN A 19 -8.72 11.36 -11.31
CA ASN A 19 -10.00 11.63 -10.68
C ASN A 19 -11.07 10.53 -10.89
N ASN A 20 -10.86 9.50 -11.72
CA ASN A 20 -11.90 8.50 -12.05
C ASN A 20 -11.37 7.06 -12.05
N ARG A 21 -10.72 6.64 -10.95
CA ARG A 21 -10.46 5.21 -10.71
C ARG A 21 -11.80 4.48 -10.56
N GLN A 22 -11.93 3.32 -11.21
CA GLN A 22 -13.04 2.39 -10.98
C GLN A 22 -12.59 1.32 -9.99
N ALA A 23 -13.44 1.03 -9.01
CA ALA A 23 -13.20 -0.07 -8.10
C ALA A 23 -13.32 -1.42 -8.83
N ALA A 24 -12.67 -2.46 -8.31
CA ALA A 24 -12.67 -3.78 -8.94
C ALA A 24 -14.09 -4.36 -9.11
N TRP A 25 -15.02 -4.03 -8.22
CA TRP A 25 -16.44 -4.43 -8.31
C TRP A 25 -17.28 -3.60 -9.29
N GLU A 26 -16.76 -2.48 -9.79
CA GLU A 26 -17.43 -1.66 -10.82
C GLU A 26 -17.06 -2.12 -12.24
N VAL A 27 -15.92 -2.82 -12.39
CA VAL A 27 -15.44 -3.34 -13.66
C VAL A 27 -16.13 -4.68 -13.95
N LYS A 28 -16.96 -4.72 -15.00
CA LYS A 28 -17.56 -5.98 -15.47
C LYS A 28 -16.44 -6.97 -15.86
N PRO A 29 -16.51 -8.25 -15.46
CA PRO A 29 -15.53 -9.25 -15.88
C PRO A 29 -15.45 -9.29 -17.40
N ALA A 30 -14.24 -9.23 -17.95
CA ALA A 30 -14.03 -9.48 -19.37
C ALA A 30 -14.51 -10.91 -19.69
N PRO A 31 -15.20 -11.13 -20.82
CA PRO A 31 -15.55 -12.48 -21.23
C PRO A 31 -14.27 -13.32 -21.33
N PRO A 32 -14.30 -14.61 -20.93
CA PRO A 32 -13.12 -15.45 -20.95
C PRO A 32 -12.50 -15.44 -22.35
N ALA A 33 -11.19 -15.16 -22.42
CA ALA A 33 -10.46 -15.21 -23.67
C ALA A 33 -10.62 -16.60 -24.30
N LYS A 34 -10.91 -16.66 -25.61
CA LYS A 34 -10.95 -17.94 -26.34
C LYS A 34 -9.63 -18.68 -26.11
N PRO A 35 -9.65 -19.97 -25.76
CA PRO A 35 -8.43 -20.71 -25.51
C PRO A 35 -7.58 -20.73 -26.78
N ILE A 36 -6.45 -20.04 -26.76
CA ILE A 36 -5.41 -20.17 -27.77
C ILE A 36 -4.65 -21.43 -27.39
N ALA A 37 -4.76 -22.48 -28.19
CA ALA A 37 -4.06 -23.74 -27.98
C ALA A 37 -2.55 -23.52 -28.11
N ARG A 38 -1.87 -23.25 -26.98
CA ARG A 38 -0.42 -23.33 -26.87
C ARG A 38 -0.10 -24.60 -26.08
N LYS A 39 0.58 -25.55 -26.71
CA LYS A 39 1.21 -26.68 -26.01
C LYS A 39 2.42 -26.17 -25.22
N LEU A 40 2.13 -25.54 -24.09
CA LEU A 40 3.05 -25.40 -22.96
C LEU A 40 2.28 -25.99 -21.78
N VAL A 41 2.92 -26.86 -21.00
CA VAL A 41 2.36 -27.21 -19.69
C VAL A 41 2.46 -25.92 -18.88
N ALA A 42 1.34 -25.23 -18.71
CA ALA A 42 1.30 -24.03 -17.88
C ALA A 42 1.65 -24.44 -16.44
N PRO A 43 2.48 -23.67 -15.73
CA PRO A 43 2.77 -23.96 -14.34
C PRO A 43 1.46 -23.97 -13.54
N THR A 44 1.37 -24.88 -12.58
CA THR A 44 0.27 -24.94 -11.64
C THR A 44 0.26 -23.71 -10.74
N ILE A 45 -0.90 -23.39 -10.15
CA ILE A 45 -1.03 -22.30 -9.16
C ILE A 45 -0.02 -22.47 -8.02
N ALA A 46 0.20 -23.70 -7.57
CA ALA A 46 1.14 -24.02 -6.49
C ALA A 46 2.60 -23.76 -6.88
N GLU A 47 3.00 -24.08 -8.11
CA GLU A 47 4.35 -23.79 -8.62
C GLU A 47 4.57 -22.29 -8.75
N LEU A 48 3.60 -21.55 -9.31
CA LEU A 48 3.67 -20.09 -9.41
C LEU A 48 3.75 -19.42 -8.03
N GLN A 49 2.97 -19.90 -7.05
CA GLN A 49 3.01 -19.38 -5.68
C GLN A 49 4.37 -19.63 -5.02
N THR A 50 4.95 -20.82 -5.23
CA THR A 50 6.27 -21.17 -4.68
C THR A 50 7.37 -20.27 -5.28
N GLU A 51 7.38 -20.11 -6.60
CA GLU A 51 8.37 -19.28 -7.29
C GLU A 51 8.23 -17.79 -6.93
N ALA A 52 6.99 -17.33 -6.73
CA ALA A 52 6.71 -15.97 -6.28
C ALA A 52 7.27 -15.73 -4.88
N GLU A 53 7.07 -16.68 -3.97
CA GLU A 53 7.59 -16.61 -2.60
C GLU A 53 9.12 -16.64 -2.56
N GLU A 54 9.77 -17.50 -3.35
CA GLU A 54 11.24 -17.52 -3.47
C GLU A 54 11.80 -16.18 -3.96
N SER A 55 11.14 -15.56 -4.94
CA SER A 55 11.48 -14.22 -5.42
C SER A 55 11.26 -13.16 -4.34
N TRP A 56 10.16 -13.28 -3.57
CA TRP A 56 9.78 -12.37 -2.49
C TRP A 56 10.76 -12.36 -1.32
N GLN A 57 11.42 -13.47 -1.02
CA GLN A 57 12.46 -13.52 0.01
C GLN A 57 13.62 -12.55 -0.26
N ASN A 58 13.84 -12.21 -1.54
CA ASN A 58 14.87 -11.27 -1.99
C ASN A 58 14.31 -9.89 -2.39
N ARG A 59 13.10 -9.53 -1.95
CA ARG A 59 12.41 -8.25 -2.30
C ARG A 59 13.15 -6.95 -1.96
N GLY A 60 14.24 -7.03 -1.20
CA GLY A 60 15.16 -5.90 -1.03
C GLY A 60 15.88 -5.50 -2.33
N GLU A 61 15.85 -6.38 -3.34
CA GLU A 61 16.34 -6.13 -4.69
C GLU A 61 15.16 -5.90 -5.64
N ARG A 62 15.23 -4.80 -6.42
CA ARG A 62 14.16 -4.39 -7.33
C ARG A 62 13.75 -5.51 -8.30
N ALA A 63 14.72 -6.18 -8.91
CA ALA A 63 14.45 -7.23 -9.91
C ALA A 63 13.70 -8.43 -9.29
N SER A 64 14.07 -8.83 -8.08
CA SER A 64 13.43 -9.92 -7.35
C SER A 64 11.99 -9.56 -6.94
N LEU A 65 11.76 -8.31 -6.51
CA LEU A 65 10.41 -7.80 -6.22
C LEU A 65 9.54 -7.73 -7.48
N GLU A 66 10.07 -7.20 -8.59
CA GLU A 66 9.37 -7.14 -9.87
C GLU A 66 9.03 -8.54 -10.40
N ARG A 67 9.92 -9.54 -10.20
CA ARG A 67 9.66 -10.94 -10.53
C ARG A 67 8.53 -11.55 -9.68
N ALA A 68 8.53 -11.31 -8.36
CA ALA A 68 7.45 -11.77 -7.49
C ALA A 68 6.09 -11.18 -7.91
N ILE A 69 6.06 -9.89 -8.26
CA ILE A 69 4.87 -9.21 -8.78
C ILE A 69 4.39 -9.88 -10.07
N GLU A 70 5.26 -10.13 -11.04
CA GLU A 70 4.90 -10.78 -12.30
C GLU A 70 4.26 -12.16 -12.08
N LEU A 71 4.82 -12.94 -11.15
CA LEU A 71 4.32 -14.28 -10.81
C LEU A 71 2.95 -14.22 -10.13
N TRP A 72 2.76 -13.35 -9.14
CA TRP A 72 1.45 -13.17 -8.50
C TRP A 72 0.40 -12.55 -9.43
N GLN A 73 0.78 -11.72 -10.40
CA GLN A 73 -0.14 -11.28 -11.45
C GLN A 73 -0.69 -12.46 -12.26
N GLY A 74 0.13 -13.49 -12.50
CA GLY A 74 -0.31 -14.73 -13.12
C GLY A 74 -1.36 -15.51 -12.30
N LEU A 75 -1.43 -15.25 -10.98
CA LEU A 75 -2.39 -15.88 -10.07
C LEU A 75 -3.73 -15.14 -9.95
N VAL A 76 -3.86 -13.93 -10.51
CA VAL A 76 -5.11 -13.14 -10.42
C VAL A 76 -6.31 -13.91 -10.96
N ALA A 77 -6.12 -14.72 -12.01
CA ALA A 77 -7.18 -15.54 -12.59
C ALA A 77 -7.66 -16.68 -11.69
N ALA A 78 -6.89 -17.04 -10.66
CA ALA A 78 -7.27 -18.05 -9.67
C ALA A 78 -8.10 -17.47 -8.52
N GLU A 79 -8.29 -16.15 -8.47
CA GLU A 79 -9.00 -15.45 -7.38
C GLU A 79 -8.47 -15.84 -5.99
N ASP A 80 -7.18 -16.12 -5.87
CA ASP A 80 -6.55 -16.45 -4.60
C ASP A 80 -6.43 -15.19 -3.73
N ALA A 81 -7.28 -15.08 -2.72
CA ALA A 81 -7.35 -13.90 -1.85
C ALA A 81 -6.00 -13.58 -1.18
N ALA A 82 -5.26 -14.61 -0.75
CA ALA A 82 -3.97 -14.44 -0.09
C ALA A 82 -2.91 -13.89 -1.05
N GLY A 83 -2.75 -14.51 -2.22
CA GLY A 83 -1.87 -14.04 -3.29
C GLY A 83 -2.21 -12.63 -3.78
N LEU A 84 -3.50 -12.29 -3.89
CA LEU A 84 -3.96 -10.94 -4.26
C LEU A 84 -3.63 -9.88 -3.19
N ALA A 85 -3.81 -10.20 -1.91
CA ALA A 85 -3.41 -9.31 -0.82
C ALA A 85 -1.88 -9.13 -0.79
N GLN A 86 -1.13 -10.20 -1.03
CA GLN A 86 0.32 -10.17 -1.11
C GLN A 86 0.83 -9.39 -2.35
N LEU A 87 0.14 -9.48 -3.48
CA LEU A 87 0.40 -8.63 -4.65
C LEU A 87 0.18 -7.15 -4.34
N SER A 88 -0.87 -6.82 -3.57
CA SER A 88 -1.12 -5.44 -3.11
C SER A 88 0.04 -4.90 -2.26
N ARG A 89 0.57 -5.72 -1.34
CA ARG A 89 1.76 -5.41 -0.54
C ARG A 89 2.99 -5.21 -1.44
N ALA A 90 3.19 -6.07 -2.42
CA ALA A 90 4.33 -6.01 -3.31
C ALA A 90 4.35 -4.71 -4.13
N TYR A 91 3.18 -4.27 -4.63
CA TYR A 91 3.06 -2.97 -5.29
C TYR A 91 3.35 -1.80 -4.36
N PHE A 92 2.84 -1.84 -3.12
CA PHE A 92 3.14 -0.81 -2.13
C PHE A 92 4.65 -0.70 -1.90
N LEU A 93 5.34 -1.83 -1.67
CA LEU A 93 6.78 -1.87 -1.47
C LEU A 93 7.56 -1.37 -2.69
N LEU A 94 7.15 -1.75 -3.90
CA LEU A 94 7.80 -1.29 -5.14
C LEU A 94 7.74 0.24 -5.25
N ALA A 95 6.57 0.81 -4.95
CA ALA A 95 6.34 2.24 -5.00
C ALA A 95 7.14 3.01 -3.93
N GLU A 96 7.17 2.52 -2.69
CA GLU A 96 7.89 3.16 -1.58
C GLU A 96 9.41 3.04 -1.70
N SER A 97 9.93 1.89 -2.15
CA SER A 97 11.37 1.60 -2.05
C SER A 97 12.15 1.88 -3.34
N PHE A 98 11.50 1.84 -4.51
CA PHE A 98 12.22 1.86 -5.80
C PHE A 98 11.74 2.94 -6.78
N LEU A 99 10.62 3.62 -6.52
CA LEU A 99 10.03 4.64 -7.41
C LEU A 99 10.01 6.05 -6.80
N THR A 100 10.94 6.34 -5.90
CA THR A 100 11.02 7.60 -5.12
C THR A 100 11.61 8.83 -5.83
N PRO A 101 12.47 8.74 -6.87
CA PRO A 101 12.98 9.93 -7.55
C PRO A 101 11.90 10.77 -8.24
N ALA A 102 12.10 12.09 -8.33
CA ALA A 102 11.14 13.05 -8.88
C ALA A 102 10.60 12.70 -10.30
N GLY A 103 11.37 11.98 -11.11
CA GLY A 103 10.96 11.52 -12.45
C GLY A 103 9.99 10.33 -12.48
N GLU A 104 9.72 9.69 -11.33
CA GLU A 104 8.91 8.47 -11.26
C GLU A 104 7.53 8.68 -10.60
N LYS A 105 7.13 9.92 -10.26
CA LYS A 105 5.85 10.23 -9.58
C LYS A 105 4.64 9.58 -10.24
N SER A 106 4.49 9.71 -11.57
CA SER A 106 3.35 9.11 -12.29
C SER A 106 3.36 7.57 -12.23
N LYS A 107 4.54 6.96 -12.36
CA LYS A 107 4.69 5.49 -12.23
C LYS A 107 4.40 5.03 -10.81
N ARG A 108 4.83 5.80 -9.80
CA ARG A 108 4.57 5.52 -8.38
C ARG A 108 3.07 5.53 -8.10
N LEU A 109 2.35 6.56 -8.54
CA LEU A 109 0.89 6.64 -8.40
C LEU A 109 0.17 5.50 -9.11
N ALA A 110 0.55 5.19 -10.35
CA ALA A 110 -0.01 4.04 -11.08
C ALA A 110 0.31 2.70 -10.39
N THR A 111 1.42 2.61 -9.65
CA THR A 111 1.79 1.41 -8.89
C THR A 111 0.92 1.27 -7.64
N TYR A 112 0.67 2.36 -6.89
CA TYR A 112 -0.31 2.31 -5.80
C TYR A 112 -1.69 1.93 -6.30
N GLU A 113 -2.14 2.47 -7.44
CA GLU A 113 -3.44 2.13 -8.01
C GLU A 113 -3.58 0.62 -8.32
N LYS A 114 -2.53 -0.02 -8.84
CA LYS A 114 -2.48 -1.48 -8.98
C LYS A 114 -2.57 -2.20 -7.64
N GLY A 115 -1.91 -1.67 -6.62
CA GLY A 115 -2.02 -2.15 -5.24
C GLY A 115 -3.45 -2.07 -4.70
N ILE A 116 -4.14 -0.94 -4.92
CA ILE A 116 -5.56 -0.77 -4.56
C ILE A 116 -6.41 -1.83 -5.26
N THR A 117 -6.26 -1.99 -6.57
CA THR A 117 -7.05 -2.98 -7.35
C THR A 117 -6.83 -4.40 -6.87
N SER A 118 -5.58 -4.77 -6.59
CA SER A 118 -5.25 -6.12 -6.11
C SER A 118 -5.88 -6.39 -4.73
N ALA A 119 -5.87 -5.39 -3.84
CA ALA A 119 -6.53 -5.51 -2.54
C ALA A 119 -8.07 -5.59 -2.66
N GLU A 120 -8.68 -4.84 -3.58
CA GLU A 120 -10.13 -4.96 -3.83
C GLU A 120 -10.50 -6.34 -4.36
N GLN A 121 -9.72 -6.90 -5.28
CA GLN A 121 -9.91 -8.27 -5.75
C GLN A 121 -9.76 -9.27 -4.60
N ALA A 122 -8.79 -9.08 -3.70
CA ALA A 122 -8.64 -9.91 -2.51
C ALA A 122 -9.86 -9.83 -1.57
N MET A 123 -10.42 -8.62 -1.36
CA MET A 123 -11.64 -8.43 -0.57
C MET A 123 -12.85 -9.14 -1.20
N LEU A 124 -12.98 -9.14 -2.52
CA LEU A 124 -14.04 -9.86 -3.23
C LEU A 124 -13.88 -11.38 -3.10
N ALA A 125 -12.65 -11.88 -3.21
CA ALA A 125 -12.34 -13.30 -3.13
C ALA A 125 -12.51 -13.87 -1.70
N VAL A 126 -12.19 -13.10 -0.67
CA VAL A 126 -12.21 -13.58 0.73
C VAL A 126 -13.61 -13.66 1.33
N SER A 127 -14.57 -12.88 0.83
CA SER A 127 -15.93 -12.84 1.37
C SER A 127 -16.99 -12.71 0.28
N ALA A 128 -17.73 -13.79 0.06
CA ALA A 128 -18.87 -13.81 -0.85
C ALA A 128 -19.98 -12.85 -0.39
N GLU A 129 -20.19 -12.69 0.92
CA GLU A 129 -21.15 -11.72 1.45
C GLU A 129 -20.74 -10.29 1.09
N PHE A 130 -19.49 -9.92 1.34
CA PHE A 130 -18.94 -8.62 0.96
C PHE A 130 -19.11 -8.39 -0.55
N SER A 131 -18.70 -9.37 -1.36
CA SER A 131 -18.81 -9.32 -2.82
C SER A 131 -20.25 -9.09 -3.28
N ASN A 132 -21.22 -9.83 -2.74
CA ASN A 132 -22.64 -9.65 -3.09
C ASN A 132 -23.15 -8.24 -2.74
N ARG A 133 -22.75 -7.70 -1.59
CA ARG A 133 -23.18 -6.38 -1.11
C ARG A 133 -22.66 -5.25 -1.99
N VAL A 134 -21.35 -5.22 -2.27
CA VAL A 134 -20.77 -4.17 -3.12
C VAL A 134 -21.23 -4.29 -4.57
N ASN A 135 -21.42 -5.50 -5.09
CA ASN A 135 -21.99 -5.72 -6.43
C ASN A 135 -23.47 -5.32 -6.53
N ALA A 136 -24.21 -5.32 -5.41
CA ALA A 136 -25.57 -4.78 -5.32
C ALA A 136 -25.60 -3.24 -5.23
N GLY A 137 -24.44 -2.58 -5.25
CA GLY A 137 -24.30 -1.12 -5.16
C GLY A 137 -24.27 -0.59 -3.73
N GLU A 138 -24.11 -1.45 -2.72
CA GLU A 138 -23.89 -1.00 -1.35
C GLU A 138 -22.53 -0.30 -1.22
N ALA A 139 -22.48 0.79 -0.44
CA ALA A 139 -21.24 1.51 -0.18
C ALA A 139 -20.21 0.61 0.53
N LEU A 140 -18.93 0.76 0.15
CA LEU A 140 -17.82 -0.02 0.72
C LEU A 140 -17.86 -0.02 2.25
N GLU A 141 -18.01 1.16 2.85
CA GLU A 141 -17.97 1.40 4.29
C GLU A 141 -19.05 0.58 5.02
N ALA A 142 -20.24 0.46 4.43
CA ALA A 142 -21.33 -0.33 4.99
C ALA A 142 -21.08 -1.83 4.85
N ALA A 143 -20.40 -2.26 3.77
CA ALA A 143 -20.07 -3.66 3.50
C ALA A 143 -18.88 -4.21 4.32
N LEU A 144 -18.00 -3.35 4.85
CA LEU A 144 -16.80 -3.74 5.62
C LEU A 144 -17.01 -4.79 6.73
N PRO A 145 -18.12 -4.79 7.51
CA PRO A 145 -18.35 -5.81 8.54
C PRO A 145 -18.41 -7.24 7.98
N ALA A 146 -18.72 -7.41 6.69
CA ALA A 146 -18.75 -8.71 6.02
C ALA A 146 -17.36 -9.27 5.68
N ILE A 147 -16.29 -8.47 5.83
CA ILE A 147 -14.92 -8.95 5.63
C ILE A 147 -14.41 -9.55 6.95
N PRO A 148 -14.04 -10.85 6.96
CA PRO A 148 -13.54 -11.52 8.15
C PRO A 148 -12.03 -11.25 8.35
N VAL A 149 -11.43 -11.81 9.40
CA VAL A 149 -10.02 -11.58 9.76
C VAL A 149 -9.05 -12.04 8.67
N GLU A 150 -9.42 -13.05 7.89
CA GLU A 150 -8.64 -13.53 6.74
C GLU A 150 -8.49 -12.46 5.66
N GLY A 151 -9.43 -11.51 5.58
CA GLY A 151 -9.39 -10.35 4.67
C GLY A 151 -8.65 -9.13 5.23
N GLN A 152 -8.12 -9.21 6.46
CA GLN A 152 -7.51 -8.08 7.12
C GLN A 152 -6.30 -7.52 6.36
N ALA A 153 -5.48 -8.40 5.77
CA ALA A 153 -4.35 -7.98 4.94
C ALA A 153 -4.80 -7.18 3.71
N ALA A 154 -5.89 -7.60 3.07
CA ALA A 154 -6.46 -6.89 1.93
C ALA A 154 -6.91 -5.48 2.33
N LEU A 155 -7.64 -5.35 3.44
CA LEU A 155 -8.06 -4.05 3.98
C LEU A 155 -6.87 -3.13 4.30
N PHE A 156 -5.84 -3.68 4.96
CA PHE A 156 -4.65 -2.92 5.34
C PHE A 156 -3.89 -2.39 4.13
N TRP A 157 -3.63 -3.25 3.14
CA TRP A 157 -2.90 -2.84 1.94
C TRP A 157 -3.75 -1.98 0.99
N TYR A 158 -5.09 -2.14 0.99
CA TYR A 158 -6.00 -1.20 0.34
C TYR A 158 -5.83 0.22 0.90
N ALA A 159 -5.95 0.38 2.21
CA ALA A 159 -5.83 1.67 2.87
C ALA A 159 -4.43 2.27 2.75
N SER A 160 -3.38 1.44 2.84
CA SER A 160 -1.98 1.87 2.66
C SER A 160 -1.72 2.42 1.26
N ASN A 161 -2.10 1.67 0.21
CA ASN A 161 -1.95 2.13 -1.17
C ASN A 161 -2.83 3.36 -1.45
N LEU A 162 -4.09 3.36 -1.02
CA LEU A 162 -5.00 4.50 -1.22
C LEU A 162 -4.49 5.74 -0.49
N GLY A 163 -3.96 5.59 0.73
CA GLY A 163 -3.37 6.66 1.52
C GLY A 163 -2.21 7.36 0.82
N ARG A 164 -1.38 6.63 0.07
CA ARG A 164 -0.31 7.20 -0.76
C ARG A 164 -0.79 7.70 -2.11
N PHE A 165 -1.78 7.05 -2.73
CA PHE A 165 -2.37 7.48 -3.99
C PHE A 165 -3.03 8.86 -3.90
N ILE A 166 -3.79 9.12 -2.82
CA ILE A 166 -4.58 10.35 -2.68
C ILE A 166 -3.73 11.61 -2.47
N THR A 167 -2.45 11.44 -2.16
CA THR A 167 -1.49 12.52 -1.85
C THR A 167 -1.17 13.40 -3.07
N ALA A 168 -1.53 12.93 -4.26
CA ALA A 168 -1.27 13.63 -5.51
C ALA A 168 -2.18 14.84 -5.74
N ASP A 169 -3.36 14.89 -5.11
CA ASP A 169 -4.39 15.90 -5.35
C ASP A 169 -5.29 16.09 -4.12
N MET A 170 -5.52 17.37 -3.76
CA MET A 170 -6.39 17.79 -2.65
C MET A 170 -7.82 17.28 -2.77
N THR A 171 -8.37 17.21 -3.99
CA THR A 171 -9.77 16.83 -4.24
C THR A 171 -9.98 15.35 -3.94
N THR A 172 -9.10 14.52 -4.48
CA THR A 172 -9.05 13.07 -4.29
C THR A 172 -8.88 12.74 -2.81
N ALA A 173 -8.01 13.47 -2.12
CA ALA A 173 -7.86 13.25 -0.69
C ALA A 173 -9.08 13.64 0.14
N ALA A 174 -9.74 14.75 -0.18
CA ALA A 174 -11.00 15.12 0.49
C ALA A 174 -12.09 14.04 0.28
N MET A 175 -12.11 13.40 -0.88
CA MET A 175 -13.05 12.33 -1.22
C MET A 175 -12.79 11.03 -0.46
N TYR A 176 -11.53 10.57 -0.40
CA TYR A 176 -11.20 9.23 0.08
C TYR A 176 -10.74 9.18 1.55
N LYS A 177 -10.47 10.31 2.20
CA LYS A 177 -9.95 10.32 3.57
C LYS A 177 -10.82 9.57 4.57
N SER A 178 -12.14 9.83 4.56
CA SER A 178 -13.08 9.16 5.47
C SER A 178 -13.13 7.65 5.22
N ARG A 179 -13.00 7.24 3.96
CA ARG A 179 -12.94 5.82 3.58
C ARG A 179 -11.69 5.16 4.15
N ILE A 180 -10.52 5.76 3.97
CA ILE A 180 -9.26 5.24 4.52
C ILE A 180 -9.37 5.04 6.03
N GLU A 181 -9.87 6.05 6.74
CA GLU A 181 -10.04 6.00 8.19
C GLU A 181 -11.01 4.88 8.62
N THR A 182 -12.14 4.73 7.93
CA THR A 182 -13.14 3.68 8.21
C THR A 182 -12.58 2.29 7.92
N VAL A 183 -11.87 2.12 6.80
CA VAL A 183 -11.21 0.86 6.46
C VAL A 183 -10.17 0.49 7.51
N MET A 184 -9.29 1.43 7.90
CA MET A 184 -8.26 1.15 8.91
C MET A 184 -8.86 0.89 10.30
N GLN A 185 -9.98 1.53 10.63
CA GLN A 185 -10.72 1.22 11.85
C GLN A 185 -11.23 -0.24 11.83
N ARG A 186 -11.73 -0.73 10.69
CA ARG A 186 -12.07 -2.15 10.54
C ARG A 186 -10.86 -3.06 10.71
N VAL A 187 -9.68 -2.67 10.21
CA VAL A 187 -8.44 -3.43 10.42
C VAL A 187 -8.10 -3.52 11.92
N LEU A 188 -8.21 -2.41 12.67
CA LEU A 188 -7.99 -2.39 14.12
C LEU A 188 -8.99 -3.28 14.88
N GLU A 189 -10.26 -3.29 14.47
CA GLU A 189 -11.31 -4.12 15.08
C GLU A 189 -11.10 -5.62 14.87
N LEU A 190 -10.52 -6.01 13.72
CA LEU A 190 -10.24 -7.41 13.41
C LEU A 190 -9.10 -7.97 14.26
N ASP A 191 -7.94 -7.30 14.24
CA ASP A 191 -6.79 -7.61 15.08
C ASP A 191 -5.84 -6.40 15.13
N PRO A 192 -5.72 -5.70 16.26
CA PRO A 192 -4.85 -4.53 16.37
C PRO A 192 -3.34 -4.87 16.33
N THR A 193 -2.97 -6.15 16.50
CA THR A 193 -1.57 -6.62 16.48
C THR A 193 -1.09 -7.01 15.08
N PHE A 194 -2.00 -7.02 14.10
CA PHE A 194 -1.74 -7.40 12.71
C PHE A 194 -0.46 -6.75 12.15
N PHE A 195 0.36 -7.58 11.50
CA PHE A 195 1.58 -7.16 10.81
C PHE A 195 2.49 -6.28 11.69
N HIS A 196 2.73 -6.72 12.93
CA HIS A 196 3.52 -5.99 13.93
C HIS A 196 2.90 -4.64 14.29
N ALA A 197 1.61 -4.68 14.67
CA ALA A 197 0.80 -3.51 15.02
C ALA A 197 0.77 -2.43 13.93
N ALA A 198 0.82 -2.85 12.67
CA ALA A 198 0.76 -1.94 11.52
C ALA A 198 -0.48 -1.05 11.47
N PRO A 199 -1.68 -1.46 11.94
CA PRO A 199 -2.84 -0.57 11.95
C PRO A 199 -2.64 0.65 12.86
N HIS A 200 -1.98 0.46 14.01
CA HIS A 200 -1.57 1.58 14.86
C HIS A 200 -0.48 2.41 14.19
N ARG A 201 0.53 1.78 13.58
CA ARG A 201 1.58 2.50 12.82
C ARG A 201 0.97 3.39 11.73
N PHE A 202 0.02 2.86 10.96
CA PHE A 202 -0.72 3.60 9.93
C PHE A 202 -1.48 4.79 10.53
N MET A 203 -2.27 4.57 11.58
CA MET A 203 -3.04 5.65 12.21
C MET A 203 -2.14 6.73 12.82
N GLY A 204 -0.98 6.35 13.35
CA GLY A 204 0.05 7.28 13.80
C GLY A 204 0.50 8.22 12.68
N ALA A 205 0.87 7.66 11.53
CA ALA A 205 1.26 8.41 10.33
C ALA A 205 0.10 9.28 9.81
N PHE A 206 -1.07 8.69 9.60
CA PHE A 206 -2.25 9.35 9.04
C PHE A 206 -2.69 10.57 9.88
N ARG A 207 -2.62 10.47 11.21
CA ARG A 207 -2.96 11.58 12.13
C ARG A 207 -1.87 12.64 12.22
N ALA A 208 -0.60 12.28 11.99
CA ALA A 208 0.49 13.26 11.91
C ALA A 208 0.42 14.07 10.62
N GLU A 209 0.11 13.42 9.50
CA GLU A 209 0.23 14.00 8.16
C GLU A 209 -0.89 14.96 7.77
N ALA A 210 -2.13 14.65 8.15
CA ALA A 210 -3.26 15.48 7.79
C ALA A 210 -3.16 16.88 8.43
N PRO A 211 -3.51 17.96 7.69
CA PRO A 211 -3.80 19.25 8.32
C PRO A 211 -4.87 19.12 9.41
N ALA A 212 -4.83 19.98 10.43
CA ALA A 212 -5.78 19.91 11.55
C ALA A 212 -7.25 19.97 11.10
N PHE A 213 -7.57 20.83 10.12
CA PHE A 213 -8.93 20.92 9.56
C PHE A 213 -9.33 19.72 8.70
N LEU A 214 -8.35 18.91 8.26
CA LEU A 214 -8.56 17.61 7.63
C LEU A 214 -8.39 16.49 8.63
N GLY A 215 -8.52 16.69 9.94
CA GLY A 215 -8.48 15.61 10.93
C GLY A 215 -7.08 15.15 11.35
N GLY A 216 -6.07 15.97 11.11
CA GLY A 216 -4.77 15.87 11.76
C GLY A 216 -4.89 16.04 13.27
N ASN A 217 -4.22 15.17 14.03
CA ASN A 217 -4.21 15.21 15.48
C ASN A 217 -2.90 14.64 15.99
N LEU A 218 -1.96 15.53 16.31
CA LEU A 218 -0.61 15.15 16.73
C LEU A 218 -0.62 14.37 18.06
N LYS A 219 -1.58 14.63 18.95
CA LYS A 219 -1.74 13.86 20.20
C LYS A 219 -2.16 12.42 19.90
N ALA A 220 -3.21 12.24 19.09
CA ALA A 220 -3.66 10.91 18.69
C ALA A 220 -2.58 10.16 17.88
N SER A 221 -1.83 10.87 17.04
CA SER A 221 -0.67 10.32 16.33
C SER A 221 0.35 9.71 17.30
N LYS A 222 0.73 10.46 18.34
CA LYS A 222 1.63 9.99 19.39
C LYS A 222 1.12 8.70 20.05
N GLU A 223 -0.14 8.71 20.49
CA GLU A 223 -0.78 7.57 21.18
C GLU A 223 -0.75 6.30 20.30
N HIS A 224 -1.03 6.44 19.01
CA HIS A 224 -0.95 5.32 18.07
C HIS A 224 0.48 4.82 17.87
N PHE A 225 1.48 5.70 17.69
CA PHE A 225 2.88 5.27 17.56
C PHE A 225 3.40 4.59 18.83
N GLU A 226 3.08 5.13 20.01
CA GLU A 226 3.47 4.52 21.28
C GLU A 226 2.79 3.15 21.47
N THR A 227 1.52 3.01 21.10
CA THR A 227 0.82 1.72 21.13
C THR A 227 1.46 0.71 20.18
N ALA A 228 1.80 1.13 18.96
CA ALA A 228 2.50 0.26 18.00
C ALA A 228 3.86 -0.23 18.54
N LEU A 229 4.63 0.65 19.20
CA LEU A 229 5.92 0.29 19.81
C LEU A 229 5.76 -0.58 21.06
N GLN A 230 4.67 -0.45 21.81
CA GLN A 230 4.36 -1.35 22.93
C GLN A 230 4.04 -2.77 22.44
N LEU A 231 3.29 -2.89 21.35
CA LEU A 231 2.88 -4.18 20.78
C LEU A 231 3.98 -4.84 19.94
N ALA A 232 4.81 -4.04 19.26
CA ALA A 232 5.87 -4.52 18.38
C ALA A 232 7.12 -3.62 18.45
N PRO A 233 7.91 -3.70 19.54
CA PRO A 233 9.06 -2.81 19.78
C PRO A 233 10.19 -2.95 18.76
N ASP A 234 10.32 -4.13 18.15
CA ASP A 234 11.36 -4.45 17.19
C ASP A 234 11.00 -4.05 15.74
N CYS A 235 9.79 -3.51 15.50
CA CYS A 235 9.39 -3.04 14.18
C CYS A 235 10.00 -1.65 13.90
N LEU A 236 11.14 -1.63 13.20
CA LEU A 236 11.89 -0.38 12.93
C LEU A 236 11.12 0.64 12.10
N GLU A 237 10.22 0.19 11.22
CA GLU A 237 9.36 1.08 10.44
C GLU A 237 8.49 1.97 11.35
N THR A 238 8.02 1.44 12.49
CA THR A 238 7.25 2.23 13.47
C THR A 238 8.10 3.37 14.02
N LYS A 239 9.35 3.10 14.41
CA LYS A 239 10.27 4.12 14.93
C LYS A 239 10.61 5.16 13.86
N LEU A 240 10.83 4.71 12.62
CA LEU A 240 11.19 5.59 11.51
C LEU A 240 10.06 6.59 11.21
N LEU A 241 8.83 6.10 11.05
CA LEU A 241 7.67 6.96 10.81
C LEU A 241 7.39 7.87 12.02
N TYR A 242 7.63 7.39 13.24
CA TYR A 242 7.46 8.21 14.44
C TYR A 242 8.48 9.37 14.48
N ALA A 243 9.71 9.16 14.02
CA ALA A 243 10.69 10.22 13.85
C ALA A 243 10.28 11.20 12.74
N GLU A 244 10.10 10.71 11.51
CA GLU A 244 9.88 11.57 10.33
C GLU A 244 8.54 12.32 10.36
N LEU A 245 7.47 11.73 10.91
CA LEU A 245 6.13 12.30 10.79
C LEU A 245 5.66 13.03 12.05
N TYR A 246 5.97 12.48 13.24
CA TYR A 246 5.56 13.09 14.50
C TYR A 246 6.66 13.97 15.07
N ALA A 247 7.88 13.46 15.27
CA ALA A 247 8.92 14.19 16.01
C ALA A 247 9.30 15.48 15.29
N THR A 248 9.40 15.48 13.96
CA THR A 248 9.57 16.69 13.15
C THR A 248 8.45 17.70 13.40
N ARG A 249 7.19 17.29 13.28
CA ARG A 249 6.03 18.19 13.44
C ARG A 249 5.88 18.71 14.87
N ALA A 250 6.23 17.89 15.85
CA ALA A 250 6.28 18.25 17.26
C ALA A 250 7.50 19.12 17.60
N LYS A 251 8.47 19.25 16.69
CA LYS A 251 9.78 19.88 16.91
C LYS A 251 10.54 19.24 18.07
N ASP A 252 10.39 17.93 18.23
CA ASP A 252 11.04 17.13 19.28
C ASP A 252 12.32 16.49 18.74
N SER A 253 13.40 17.28 18.67
CA SER A 253 14.69 16.83 18.16
C SER A 253 15.33 15.74 19.03
N GLN A 254 15.00 15.69 20.32
CA GLN A 254 15.50 14.64 21.22
C GLN A 254 14.86 13.30 20.88
N LEU A 255 13.54 13.26 20.71
CA LEU A 255 12.83 12.07 20.26
C LEU A 255 13.31 11.62 18.88
N TYR A 256 13.44 12.55 17.94
CA TYR A 256 13.90 12.28 16.57
C TYR A 256 15.25 11.56 16.58
N ASN A 257 16.27 12.17 17.18
CA ASN A 257 17.63 11.61 17.19
C ASN A 257 17.71 10.27 17.94
N ARG A 258 16.94 10.13 19.04
CA ARG A 258 16.88 8.88 19.80
C ARG A 258 16.33 7.75 18.93
N LEU A 259 15.18 7.95 18.28
CA LEU A 259 14.55 6.93 17.44
C LEU A 259 15.46 6.50 16.29
N LEU A 260 16.10 7.44 15.59
CA LEU A 260 17.02 7.12 14.50
C LEU A 260 18.24 6.33 14.98
N THR A 261 18.83 6.73 16.10
CA THR A 261 19.97 6.02 16.68
C THR A 261 19.59 4.60 17.11
N GLU A 262 18.41 4.42 17.71
CA GLU A 262 17.89 3.10 18.06
C GLU A 262 17.68 2.20 16.84
N ILE A 263 17.23 2.76 15.71
CA ILE A 263 17.05 2.01 14.45
C ILE A 263 18.40 1.51 13.93
N VAL A 264 19.39 2.40 13.83
CA VAL A 264 20.74 2.06 13.33
C VAL A 264 21.41 0.99 14.21
N ALA A 265 21.15 1.00 15.52
CA ALA A 265 21.73 0.03 16.45
C ALA A 265 20.99 -1.32 16.54
N ALA A 266 19.78 -1.44 15.97
CA ALA A 266 18.94 -2.63 16.10
C ALA A 266 19.46 -3.83 15.27
N ASP A 267 19.06 -5.04 15.65
CA ASP A 267 19.28 -6.24 14.82
C ASP A 267 18.20 -6.31 13.73
N PRO A 268 18.53 -6.16 12.43
CA PRO A 268 17.53 -6.26 11.36
C PRO A 268 16.94 -7.66 11.21
N LYS A 269 17.44 -8.66 11.94
CA LYS A 269 16.91 -10.04 11.97
C LYS A 269 15.96 -10.32 13.13
N ALA A 270 15.69 -9.34 14.01
CA ALA A 270 14.77 -9.51 15.14
C ALA A 270 13.37 -9.98 14.70
N ILE A 271 12.95 -9.58 13.49
CA ILE A 271 11.72 -10.05 12.84
C ILE A 271 12.10 -10.70 11.52
N ALA A 272 12.07 -12.04 11.48
CA ALA A 272 12.53 -12.83 10.32
C ALA A 272 11.84 -12.42 9.02
N ASP A 273 10.52 -12.21 9.07
CA ASP A 273 9.71 -11.90 7.89
C ASP A 273 9.87 -10.45 7.40
N LEU A 274 10.56 -9.58 8.14
CA LEU A 274 10.76 -8.16 7.80
C LEU A 274 12.22 -7.78 7.56
N VAL A 275 13.15 -8.75 7.44
CA VAL A 275 14.59 -8.45 7.27
C VAL A 275 14.87 -7.41 6.16
N PRO A 276 14.28 -7.51 4.95
CA PRO A 276 14.47 -6.49 3.92
C PRO A 276 13.99 -5.10 4.35
N GLU A 277 12.78 -4.98 4.89
CA GLU A 277 12.20 -3.71 5.34
C GLU A 277 12.95 -3.12 6.55
N GLN A 278 13.43 -3.96 7.47
CA GLN A 278 14.26 -3.51 8.59
C GLN A 278 15.58 -2.92 8.10
N ARG A 279 16.24 -3.54 7.12
CA ARG A 279 17.46 -2.97 6.50
C ARG A 279 17.18 -1.66 5.79
N MET A 280 16.08 -1.57 5.03
CA MET A 280 15.66 -0.31 4.41
C MET A 280 15.44 0.81 5.45
N ALA A 281 14.83 0.48 6.59
CA ALA A 281 14.65 1.44 7.67
C ALA A 281 15.98 1.89 8.30
N GLN A 282 16.95 0.97 8.42
CA GLN A 282 18.31 1.30 8.88
C GLN A 282 19.05 2.22 7.92
N ASP A 283 19.05 1.90 6.63
CA ASP A 283 19.66 2.72 5.60
C ASP A 283 19.05 4.12 5.59
N ARG A 284 17.72 4.21 5.71
CA ARG A 284 17.01 5.48 5.79
C ARG A 284 17.36 6.27 7.05
N ALA A 285 17.38 5.63 8.22
CA ALA A 285 17.72 6.27 9.47
C ALA A 285 19.16 6.80 9.49
N GLN A 286 20.11 6.04 8.92
CA GLN A 286 21.49 6.49 8.76
C GLN A 286 21.58 7.70 7.84
N ALA A 287 20.92 7.66 6.68
CA ALA A 287 20.89 8.79 5.76
C ALA A 287 20.33 10.06 6.42
N LEU A 288 19.27 9.95 7.23
CA LEU A 288 18.69 11.07 7.98
C LEU A 288 19.66 11.65 9.02
N LEU A 289 20.40 10.80 9.75
CA LEU A 289 21.46 11.24 10.67
C LEU A 289 22.60 11.94 9.94
N ASP A 290 22.89 11.53 8.71
CA ASP A 290 23.90 12.14 7.84
C ASP A 290 23.41 13.41 7.13
N GLY A 291 22.18 13.86 7.41
CA GLY A 291 21.62 15.11 6.90
C GLY A 291 20.93 14.99 5.53
N ALA A 292 20.56 13.77 5.11
CA ALA A 292 19.60 13.63 4.02
C ALA A 292 18.31 14.36 4.35
N PRO A 293 17.62 14.94 3.36
CA PRO A 293 16.32 15.53 3.61
C PRO A 293 15.39 14.47 4.21
N GLU A 294 14.57 14.91 5.17
CA GLU A 294 13.40 14.17 5.61
C GLU A 294 12.57 13.76 4.39
N SER A 295 11.75 12.71 4.52
CA SER A 295 10.93 12.31 3.38
C SER A 295 10.15 13.56 2.97
N GLU A 296 9.86 13.73 1.68
CA GLU A 296 8.81 14.66 1.31
C GLU A 296 7.56 14.15 2.04
N ALA A 297 7.36 14.63 3.29
CA ALA A 297 6.13 14.53 3.99
C ALA A 297 5.11 14.98 2.97
N ILE A 298 3.97 14.31 2.95
CA ILE A 298 2.84 14.72 2.13
C ILE A 298 2.38 16.08 2.66
N ALA A 299 3.14 17.12 2.37
CA ALA A 299 2.66 18.45 2.22
C ALA A 299 1.73 18.28 1.03
N PHE A 300 0.44 18.22 1.32
CA PHE A 300 -0.52 18.81 0.41
C PHE A 300 0.10 20.12 -0.03
N ASP A 301 0.55 20.15 -1.28
CA ASP A 301 1.23 21.32 -1.80
C ASP A 301 0.20 22.46 -1.75
N ALA A 302 0.31 23.30 -0.73
CA ALA A 302 -0.62 24.40 -0.52
C ALA A 302 -0.50 25.44 -1.64
N SER A 303 0.48 25.30 -2.54
CA SER A 303 0.56 26.10 -3.76
C SER A 303 -0.53 25.75 -4.78
N ASP A 304 -1.07 24.51 -4.77
CA ASP A 304 -2.21 24.11 -5.62
C ASP A 304 -3.56 24.65 -5.11
N ALA A 305 -3.64 25.06 -3.84
CA ALA A 305 -4.84 25.71 -3.31
C ALA A 305 -5.00 27.17 -3.78
N LYS A 306 -3.95 27.76 -4.36
CA LYS A 306 -4.00 29.14 -4.88
C LYS A 306 -4.59 29.23 -6.29
N THR A 307 -4.51 28.17 -7.10
CA THR A 307 -5.03 28.15 -8.48
C THR A 307 -6.52 27.85 -8.55
N ALA A 308 -7.14 27.31 -7.50
CA ALA A 308 -8.59 27.05 -7.44
C ALA A 308 -9.45 28.29 -7.09
N LYS A 309 -8.84 29.47 -6.87
CA LYS A 309 -9.56 30.73 -6.58
C LYS A 309 -9.57 31.73 -7.73
N GLU A 310 -9.00 31.40 -8.89
CA GLU A 310 -8.87 32.33 -10.02
C GLU A 310 -9.49 31.84 -11.34
N ASN A 311 -10.35 30.81 -11.34
CA ASN A 311 -11.17 30.44 -12.51
C ASN A 311 -12.65 30.30 -12.16
#